data_AF-G9X9U0-F1
#
_entry.id   AF-G9X9U0-F1
#
_cell.length_a   1.000
_cell.length_b   1.000
_cell.length_c   1.000
_cell.angle_alpha   90.00
_cell.angle_beta   90.00
_cell.angle_gamma   90.00
#
_symmetry.space_group_name_H-M   'P 1'
#
loop_
_entity.id
_entity.type
_entity.pdbx_description
1 polymer ?
#
loop_
_entity_poly.entity_id
_entity_poly.type
_entity_poly.pdbx_seq_one_letter_code
_entity_poly.pdbx_strand_id
1 'polypeptide(L)' 'MLIKEVLQRRDQLKGYLHSLSIAQNYCDKHIGDIVMIEDLKSVYKELEVEFKQIDESLRPFENMDM' A
#
# COMPACT_ATOMS: atom_id res chain seq x y z
N MET A 1 -3.60 20.33 -0.51
CA MET A 1 -2.45 19.51 -0.09
C MET A 1 -1.26 19.93 -0.92
N LEU A 2 -0.15 20.25 -0.26
CA LEU A 2 1.12 20.53 -0.93
C LEU A 2 1.59 19.21 -1.56
N ILE A 3 2.06 19.20 -2.81
CA ILE A 3 2.53 17.99 -3.54
C ILE A 3 3.44 17.09 -2.68
N LYS A 4 4.24 17.71 -1.81
CA LYS A 4 5.07 17.04 -0.80
C LYS A 4 4.30 16.09 0.12
N GLU A 5 3.11 16.47 0.59
CA GLU A 5 2.26 15.65 1.46
C GLU A 5 1.74 14.42 0.71
N VAL A 6 1.38 14.59 -0.57
CA VAL A 6 0.90 13.51 -1.44
C VAL A 6 2.01 12.49 -1.72
N LEU A 7 3.23 12.98 -2.01
CA LEU A 7 4.42 12.13 -2.18
C LEU A 7 4.77 11.38 -0.89
N GLN A 8 4.76 12.07 0.26
CA GLN A 8 5.00 11.44 1.55
C GLN A 8 3.96 10.36 1.86
N ARG A 9 2.68 10.61 1.54
CA ARG A 9 1.61 9.62 1.72
C ARG A 9 1.83 8.40 0.83
N ARG A 10 2.20 8.59 -0.44
CA ARG A 10 2.55 7.48 -1.36
C ARG A 10 3.64 6.60 -0.77
N ASP A 11 4.72 7.21 -0.28
CA ASP A 11 5.87 6.49 0.24
C ASP A 11 5.53 5.74 1.53
N GLN A 12 4.70 6.33 2.40
CA GLN A 12 4.15 5.65 3.58
C GLN A 12 3.31 4.43 3.20
N LEU A 13 2.38 4.58 2.24
CA LEU A 13 1.54 3.49 1.77
C LEU A 13 2.37 2.34 1.19
N LYS A 14 3.42 2.66 0.43
CA LYS A 14 4.37 1.65 -0.08
C LYS A 14 5.04 0.88 1.06
N GLY A 15 5.45 1.58 2.13
CA GLY A 15 5.99 0.96 3.34
C GLY A 15 4.98 0.03 4.02
N TYR A 16 3.73 0.49 4.20
CA TYR A 16 2.68 -0.31 4.82
C TYR A 16 2.33 -1.56 4.01
N LEU A 17 2.22 -1.45 2.68
CA LEU A 17 1.99 -2.59 1.79
C LEU A 17 3.11 -3.63 1.92
N HIS A 18 4.37 -3.18 1.98
CA HIS A 18 5.51 -4.07 2.19
C HIS A 18 5.44 -4.80 3.54
N SER A 19 5.19 -4.06 4.62
CA SER A 19 5.06 -4.65 5.97
C SER A 19 3.88 -5.63 6.07
N LEU A 20 2.74 -5.30 5.46
CA LEU A 20 1.57 -6.18 5.41
C LEU A 20 1.84 -7.45 4.62
N SER A 21 2.56 -7.36 3.51
CA SER A 21 2.96 -8.55 2.73
C SER A 21 3.85 -9.49 3.55
N ILE A 22 4.79 -8.95 4.34
CA ILE A 22 5.60 -9.76 5.26
C ILE A 22 4.73 -10.38 6.36
N ALA A 23 3.85 -9.59 6.97
CA ALA A 23 2.96 -10.06 8.03
C ALA A 23 2.02 -11.17 7.55
N GLN A 24 1.43 -11.03 6.36
CA GLN A 24 0.59 -12.05 5.74
C GLN A 24 1.36 -13.35 5.55
N ASN A 25 2.56 -13.28 4.96
CA ASN A 25 3.41 -14.45 4.75
C ASN A 25 3.80 -15.13 6.06
N TYR A 26 4.06 -14.36 7.11
CA TYR A 26 4.36 -14.90 8.43
C TYR A 26 3.14 -15.60 9.03
N CYS A 27 1.97 -14.96 9.00
CA CYS A 27 0.73 -15.53 9.55
C CYS A 27 0.32 -16.80 8.81
N ASP A 28 0.42 -16.81 7.48
CA ASP A 28 0.13 -17.98 6.63
C ASP A 28 1.03 -19.18 6.96
N LYS A 29 2.32 -18.93 7.18
CA LYS A 29 3.30 -20.00 7.46
C LYS A 29 3.32 -20.47 8.91
N HIS A 30 3.02 -19.60 9.88
CA HIS A 30 3.29 -19.88 11.29
C HIS A 30 2.06 -19.92 12.19
N ILE A 31 0.97 -19.23 11.82
CA ILE A 31 -0.24 -19.15 12.64
C ILE A 31 -1.33 -20.05 12.05
N GLY A 32 -1.52 -20.00 10.72
CA GLY A 32 -2.57 -20.78 10.04
C GLY A 32 -3.99 -20.35 10.38
N ASP A 33 -4.17 -19.16 10.98
CA ASP A 33 -5.48 -18.57 11.22
C ASP A 33 -6.01 -17.94 9.94
N ILE A 34 -6.95 -18.64 9.29
CA ILE A 34 -7.55 -18.24 8.02
C ILE A 34 -8.26 -16.89 8.14
N VAL A 35 -8.92 -16.61 9.27
CA VAL A 35 -9.65 -15.34 9.46
C VAL A 35 -8.65 -14.19 9.51
N MET A 36 -7.58 -14.33 10.29
CA MET A 36 -6.52 -13.32 10.38
C MET A 36 -5.84 -13.07 9.02
N ILE A 37 -5.60 -14.12 8.23
CA ILE A 37 -5.01 -14.01 6.89
C ILE A 37 -5.94 -13.25 5.94
N GLU A 38 -7.24 -13.55 5.96
CA GLU A 38 -8.22 -12.85 5.12
C GLU A 38 -8.38 -11.38 5.55
N ASP A 39 -8.39 -11.09 6.85
CA ASP A 39 -8.41 -9.72 7.36
C ASP A 39 -7.19 -8.93 6.87
N LEU A 40 -5.99 -9.52 6.97
CA LEU A 40 -4.76 -8.90 6.48
C LEU A 40 -4.79 -8.68 4.96
N LYS A 41 -5.40 -9.60 4.18
CA LYS A 41 -5.60 -9.44 2.74
C LYS A 41 -6.58 -8.32 2.41
N SER A 42 -7.64 -8.17 3.20
CA SER A 42 -8.62 -7.09 3.03
C SER A 42 -7.95 -5.72 3.22
N VAL A 43 -7.22 -5.56 4.32
CA VAL A 43 -6.49 -4.32 4.62
C VAL A 43 -5.46 -4.01 3.53
N TYR A 44 -4.73 -5.02 3.06
CA TYR A 44 -3.78 -4.82 1.96
C TYR A 44 -4.46 -4.30 0.69
N LYS A 45 -5.61 -4.87 0.29
CA LYS A 45 -6.36 -4.43 -0.89
C LYS A 45 -6.83 -2.98 -0.76
N GLU A 46 -7.33 -2.59 0.41
CA GLU A 46 -7.78 -1.21 0.65
C GLU A 46 -6.62 -0.21 0.48
N LEU A 47 -5.47 -0.51 1.08
CA LEU A 47 -4.29 0.35 0.97
C LEU A 47 -3.68 0.33 -0.45
N GLU A 48 -3.79 -0.79 -1.17
CA GLU A 48 -3.31 -0.90 -2.55
C GLU A 48 -4.14 -0.02 -3.49
N VAL A 49 -5.45 0.06 -3.28
CA VAL A 49 -6.34 0.96 -4.03
C VAL A 49 -5.97 2.41 -3.77
N GLU A 50 -5.79 2.80 -2.50
CA GLU A 50 -5.37 4.17 -2.14
C GLU A 50 -4.00 4.51 -2.78
N PHE A 51 -3.04 3.57 -2.70
CA PHE A 51 -1.72 3.75 -3.32
C PHE A 51 -1.82 3.96 -4.83
N LYS A 52 -2.59 3.12 -5.55
CA LYS A 52 -2.77 3.23 -7.00
C LYS A 52 -3.41 4.56 -7.39
N GLN A 53 -4.43 5.01 -6.66
CA GLN A 53 -5.06 6.30 -6.91
C GLN A 53 -4.07 7.46 -6.77
N ILE A 54 -3.23 7.42 -5.72
CA ILE A 54 -2.20 8.44 -5.51
C ILE A 54 -1.13 8.36 -6.61
N ASP A 55 -0.64 7.16 -6.93
CA ASP A 55 0.35 6.95 -7.99
C ASP A 55 -0.14 7.49 -9.34
N GLU A 56 -1.36 7.12 -9.74
CA GLU A 56 -1.99 7.60 -10.97
C GLU A 56 -2.21 9.11 -10.97
N SER A 57 -2.57 9.71 -9.83
CA SER A 57 -2.72 11.15 -9.70
C SER A 57 -1.41 11.92 -9.84
N LEU A 58 -0.27 11.27 -9.56
CA LEU A 58 1.07 11.86 -9.64
C LEU A 58 1.70 11.73 -11.03
N ARG A 59 1.32 10.73 -11.84
CA ARG A 59 1.85 10.51 -13.20
C ARG A 59 1.80 11.73 -14.13
N PRO A 60 0.74 12.57 -14.15
CA PRO A 60 0.73 13.76 -14.99
C PRO A 60 1.82 14.77 -14.63
N PHE A 61 2.18 14.86 -13.34
CA PHE A 61 3.26 15.75 -12.88
C PHE A 61 4.63 15.18 -13.21
N GLU A 62 4.82 13.86 -13.06
CA GLU A 62 6.07 13.18 -13.42
C GLU A 62 6.34 13.19 -14.94
N ASN A 63 5.29 13.24 -15.77
CA ASN A 63 5.40 13.31 -17.24
C ASN A 63 5.54 14.74 -17.80
N MET A 64 5.29 15.79 -17.01
CA MET A 64 5.51 17.19 -17.42
C MET A 64 6.95 17.66 -17.17
N ASP A 65 7.68 16.96 -16.30
CA ASP A 65 9.09 17.23 -15.99
C ASP A 65 10.09 16.45 -16.89
N MET A 66 9.60 15.75 -17.93
CA MET A 66 10.40 15.20 -19.05
C MET A 66 10.15 15.96 -20.35
#